data_AF-A0A9D1I333-F1
#
_entry.id   AF-A0A9D1I333-F1
#
_cell.length_a   1.000
_cell.length_b   1.000
_cell.length_c   1.000
_cell.angle_alpha   90.00
_cell.angle_beta   90.00
_cell.angle_gamma   90.00
#
_symmetry.space_group_name_H-M   'P 1'
#
loop_
_entity.id
_entity.type
_entity.pdbx_description
1 polymer ?
#
loop_
_entity_poly.entity_id
_entity_poly.type
_entity_poly.pdbx_seq_one_letter_code
_entity_poly.pdbx_strand_id
1 'polypeptide(L)' 'MRLAILSVIGRNSTPFSGIGRGVLMDKLAEEGLSVGEGILKRYLSEFKQEGLIYSSSGRSGSRLTEKGKEMLSRK' A
#
# COMPACT_ATOMS: atom_id res chain seq x y z
N MET A 1 9.26 -4.25 6.67
CA MET A 1 8.94 -3.46 5.45
C MET A 1 7.55 -3.75 4.90
N ARG A 2 7.22 -4.98 4.44
CA ARG A 2 5.89 -5.30 3.83
C ARG A 2 4.68 -4.81 4.64
N LEU A 3 4.60 -5.18 5.91
CA LEU A 3 3.50 -4.79 6.80
C LEU A 3 3.38 -3.27 7.00
N ALA A 4 4.50 -2.54 6.99
CA ALA A 4 4.48 -1.08 7.10
C ALA A 4 3.85 -0.45 5.86
N ILE A 5 4.26 -0.88 4.66
CA ILE A 5 3.67 -0.42 3.39
C ILE A 5 2.16 -0.72 3.37
N LEU A 6 1.76 -1.94 3.73
CA LEU A 6 0.36 -2.34 3.75
C LEU A 6 -0.45 -1.52 4.79
N SER A 7 0.13 -1.25 5.96
CA SER A 7 -0.46 -0.40 7.00
C SER A 7 -0.63 1.05 6.55
N VAL A 8 0.38 1.64 5.91
CA VAL A 8 0.30 3.01 5.37
C VAL A 8 -0.76 3.10 4.29
N ILE A 9 -0.86 2.10 3.40
CA ILE A 9 -1.96 2.01 2.42
C ILE A 9 -3.31 1.98 3.13
N GLY A 10 -3.47 1.15 4.16
CA GLY A 10 -4.71 1.05 4.93
C GLY A 10 -5.13 2.35 5.61
N ARG A 11 -4.19 3.06 6.25
CA ARG A 11 -4.46 4.32 6.96
C ARG A 11 -4.74 5.51 6.05
N ASN A 12 -4.29 5.45 4.79
CA ASN A 12 -4.34 6.58 3.85
C ASN A 12 -5.15 6.27 2.58
N SER A 13 -6.01 5.25 2.62
CA SER A 13 -6.96 4.96 1.56
C SER A 13 -8.38 4.81 2.10
N THR A 14 -9.35 5.04 1.24
CA THR A 14 -10.77 4.80 1.49
C THR A 14 -11.28 3.73 0.52
N PRO A 15 -12.53 3.24 0.68
CA PRO A 15 -13.11 2.32 -0.29
C PRO A 15 -13.14 2.86 -1.73
N PHE A 16 -13.16 4.19 -1.90
CA PHE A 16 -13.33 4.86 -3.18
C PHE A 16 -12.07 5.59 -3.68
N SER A 17 -11.08 5.81 -2.82
CA SER A 17 -9.84 6.53 -3.16
C SER A 17 -8.61 5.82 -2.60
N GLY A 18 -7.66 5.48 -3.47
CA GLY A 18 -6.39 4.86 -3.07
C GLY A 18 -5.28 5.89 -2.85
N ILE A 19 -4.22 5.48 -2.15
CA ILE A 19 -3.01 6.29 -1.99
C ILE A 19 -2.13 6.21 -3.24
N GLY A 20 -1.66 7.36 -3.74
CA GLY A 20 -0.70 7.42 -4.84
C GLY A 20 0.70 6.98 -4.41
N ARG A 21 1.50 6.45 -5.35
CA ARG A 21 2.85 5.94 -5.04
C ARG A 21 3.80 7.00 -4.46
N GLY A 22 3.74 8.24 -4.96
CA GLY A 22 4.53 9.36 -4.43
C GLY A 22 4.19 9.61 -2.96
N VAL A 23 2.91 9.87 -2.68
CA VAL A 23 2.40 10.07 -1.31
C VAL A 23 2.70 8.88 -0.40
N LEU A 24 2.65 7.65 -0.92
CA LEU A 24 3.01 6.45 -0.15
C LEU A 24 4.49 6.45 0.23
N MET A 25 5.39 6.84 -0.67
CA MET A 25 6.82 6.99 -0.35
C MET A 25 7.04 8.08 0.69
N ASP A 26 6.37 9.23 0.54
CA ASP A 26 6.49 10.35 1.49
C ASP A 26 6.03 9.94 2.90
N LYS A 27 4.88 9.27 3.00
CA LYS A 27 4.35 8.76 4.27
C LYS A 27 5.25 7.70 4.91
N LEU A 28 5.86 6.83 4.11
CA LEU A 28 6.84 5.86 4.63
C LEU A 28 8.11 6.56 5.11
N ALA A 29 8.58 7.60 4.42
CA ALA A 29 9.72 8.40 4.83
C ALA A 29 9.44 9.19 6.13
N GLU A 30 8.23 9.74 6.30
CA GLU A 30 7.77 10.36 7.56
C GLU A 30 7.84 9.38 8.74
N GLU A 31 7.68 8.08 8.49
CA GLU A 31 7.81 7.01 9.49
C GLU A 31 9.25 6.46 9.63
N GLY A 32 10.24 7.12 9.01
CA GLY A 32 11.64 6.69 9.02
C GLY A 32 11.93 5.48 8.11
N LEU A 33 11.00 5.11 7.24
CA LEU A 33 11.09 3.96 6.34
C LEU A 33 11.29 4.40 4.89
N SER A 34 12.51 4.83 4.56
CA SER A 34 12.82 5.17 3.17
C SER A 34 12.79 3.93 2.26
N VAL A 35 12.01 3.99 1.18
CA VAL A 35 11.89 2.90 0.21
C VAL A 35 12.10 3.45 -1.20
N GLY A 36 12.99 2.82 -1.97
CA GLY A 36 13.19 3.17 -3.37
C GLY A 36 12.00 2.80 -4.25
N GLU A 37 11.75 3.56 -5.31
CA GLU A 37 10.58 3.40 -6.17
C GLU A 37 10.48 1.99 -6.77
N GLY A 38 11.60 1.39 -7.20
CA GLY A 38 11.63 0.04 -7.75
C GLY A 38 11.21 -1.03 -6.74
N ILE A 39 11.67 -0.91 -5.50
CA ILE A 39 11.30 -1.81 -4.40
C ILE A 39 9.82 -1.65 -4.05
N LEU A 40 9.33 -0.40 -3.99
CA LEU A 40 7.92 -0.15 -3.73
C LEU A 40 7.03 -0.74 -4.83
N LYS A 41 7.37 -0.56 -6.12
CA LYS A 41 6.64 -1.18 -7.23
C LYS A 41 6.59 -2.71 -7.11
N ARG A 42 7.71 -3.33 -6.73
CA ARG A 42 7.77 -4.77 -6.50
C ARG A 42 6.79 -5.19 -5.40
N TYR A 43 6.81 -4.54 -4.24
CA TYR A 43 5.88 -4.87 -3.15
C TYR A 43 4.42 -4.65 -3.53
N LEU A 44 4.09 -3.55 -4.23
CA LEU A 44 2.73 -3.30 -4.71
C LEU A 44 2.26 -4.38 -5.71
N SER A 45 3.18 -4.87 -6.56
CA SER A 45 2.89 -5.99 -7.48
C SER A 45 2.64 -7.30 -6.71
N GLU A 46 3.49 -7.63 -5.74
CA GLU A 46 3.32 -8.80 -4.87
C GLU A 46 1.99 -8.74 -4.10
N PHE A 47 1.67 -7.60 -3.48
CA PHE A 47 0.40 -7.43 -2.76
C PHE A 47 -0.82 -7.55 -3.65
N LYS A 48 -0.72 -7.06 -4.89
CA LYS A 48 -1.79 -7.22 -5.88
C LYS A 48 -1.98 -8.69 -6.26
N GLN A 49 -0.89 -9.42 -6.53
CA GLN A 49 -0.93 -10.86 -6.82
C GLN A 49 -1.49 -11.67 -5.66
N GLU A 50 -1.15 -11.29 -4.43
CA GLU A 50 -1.68 -11.92 -3.21
C GLU A 50 -3.13 -11.51 -2.90
N GLY A 51 -3.70 -10.55 -3.63
CA GLY A 51 -5.06 -10.05 -3.43
C GLY A 51 -5.22 -9.23 -2.15
N LEU A 52 -4.15 -8.60 -1.65
CA LEU A 52 -4.14 -7.75 -0.45
C LEU A 52 -4.52 -6.30 -0.76
N ILE A 53 -4.30 -5.86 -2.00
CA ILE A 53 -4.64 -4.50 -2.45
C ILE A 53 -5.35 -4.53 -3.80
N TYR A 54 -6.17 -3.51 -4.03
CA TYR A 54 -6.54 -3.05 -5.37
C TYR A 54 -5.52 -2.01 -5.84
N SER A 55 -4.99 -2.20 -7.05
CA SER A 55 -4.15 -1.21 -7.72
C SER A 55 -4.37 -1.28 -9.23
N SER A 56 -4.90 -0.21 -9.82
CA SER A 56 -5.10 -0.05 -11.27
C SER A 56 -4.03 0.83 -11.88
N SER A 57 -3.88 0.75 -13.21
CA SER A 57 -3.19 1.78 -13.98
C SER A 57 -4.05 3.06 -13.96
N GLY A 58 -3.43 4.21 -13.69
CA GLY A 58 -4.11 5.51 -13.64
C GLY A 58 -3.97 6.25 -12.30
N ARG A 59 -4.87 7.21 -12.04
CA ARG A 59 -4.83 8.09 -10.87
C ARG A 59 -5.58 7.55 -9.64
N SER A 60 -5.94 6.26 -9.65
CA SER A 60 -6.79 5.65 -8.62
C SER A 60 -6.03 5.27 -7.33
N GLY A 61 -4.70 5.17 -7.39
CA GLY A 61 -3.86 4.78 -6.25
C GLY A 61 -4.01 3.31 -5.84
N SER A 62 -3.48 2.98 -4.66
CA SER A 62 -3.56 1.66 -4.03
C SER A 62 -4.47 1.71 -2.80
N ARG A 63 -5.33 0.71 -2.61
CA ARG A 63 -6.19 0.56 -1.43
C ARG A 63 -6.27 -0.88 -0.97
N LEU A 64 -6.55 -1.12 0.30
CA LEU A 64 -6.70 -2.48 0.82
C LEU A 64 -7.92 -3.19 0.23
N THR A 65 -7.78 -4.49 0.04
CA THR A 65 -8.93 -5.42 -0.07
C THR A 65 -9.36 -5.83 1.34
N GLU A 66 -10.49 -6.54 1.46
CA GLU A 66 -10.87 -7.16 2.75
C GLU A 66 -9.78 -8.12 3.26
N LYS A 67 -9.20 -8.93 2.37
CA LYS A 67 -8.06 -9.81 2.70
C LYS A 67 -6.85 -9.03 3.25
N GLY A 68 -6.57 -7.85 2.67
CA GLY A 68 -5.51 -6.97 3.16
C GLY A 68 -5.78 -6.42 4.56
N LYS A 69 -7.04 -6.08 4.86
CA LYS A 69 -7.46 -5.64 6.21
C LYS A 69 -7.33 -6.75 7.23
N GLU A 70 -7.79 -7.96 6.89
CA GLU A 70 -7.65 -9.15 7.75
C GLU A 70 -6.19 -9.46 8.07
N MET A 71 -5.29 -9.30 7.09
CA MET A 71 -3.85 -9.49 7.32
C MET A 71 -3.30 -8.50 8.35
N LEU A 72 -3.82 -7.27 8.40
CA LEU A 72 -3.40 -6.28 9.38
C LEU A 72 -4.06 -6.46 10.76
N SER A 73 -5.26 -7.04 10.82
CA SER A 73 -6.00 -7.23 12.09
C SER A 73 -5.58 -8.46 12.89
N ARG A 74 -4.93 -9.44 12.27
CA ARG A 74 -4.42 -10.67 12.94
C ARG A 74 -3.16 -10.42 13.79
N LYS A 75 -3.09 -9.29 14.48
CA LYS A 75 -1.96 -8.92 15.35
C LYS A 75 -2.37 -8.87 16.81
#